data_AF-A0A3B0QUC7-F1
#
_entry.id   AF-A0A3B0QUC7-F1
#
_cell.length_a   1.000
_cell.length_b   1.000
_cell.length_c   1.000
_cell.angle_alpha   90.00
_cell.angle_beta   90.00
_cell.angle_gamma   90.00
#
_symmetry.space_group_name_H-M   'P 1'
#
loop_
_entity.id
_entity.type
_entity.pdbx_description
1 polymer ?
#
loop_
_entity_poly.entity_id
_entity_poly.type
_entity_poly.pdbx_seq_one_letter_code
_entity_poly.pdbx_strand_id
1 'polypeptide(L)'
;DYSKKLKNNELSNYDEATQAELFHILDTNYDVITDGNAPICERVIFPNALGESMGMEDVRFVAFTENGKTQYIGTYTAYNGHKISPQLILTEDFVHFKARSMYGAAVSDKGMALFPEKIDGKYVMVGRQGGENITIMYSDDLFIWKDFKVIMTPKDTWGFVQLGNCGSPIKTNEGWLVITHAVGPLRKYVIGAILLDLSNPSKIIKKLNKPLLSPNEEEREGYVPNVVYSCGSMSHEGNLILPYAMSDSASTFATISIEELLNEMDV
;
A
#
# COMPACT_ATOMS: atom_id res chain seq x y z
N ASP A 1 -4.05 -24.94 -35.34
CA ASP A 1 -5.16 -25.64 -34.67
C ASP A 1 -4.62 -26.33 -33.41
N TYR A 2 -4.95 -25.80 -32.23
CA TYR A 2 -4.50 -26.30 -30.93
C TYR A 2 -5.01 -27.72 -30.67
N SER A 3 -6.26 -28.01 -31.03
CA SER A 3 -6.88 -29.33 -30.83
C SER A 3 -6.19 -30.42 -31.66
N LYS A 4 -5.66 -30.06 -32.84
CA LYS A 4 -4.87 -30.98 -33.67
C LYS A 4 -3.49 -31.26 -33.06
N LYS A 5 -2.81 -30.25 -32.52
CA LYS A 5 -1.54 -30.41 -31.78
C LYS A 5 -1.71 -31.26 -30.52
N LEU A 6 -2.79 -31.03 -29.77
CA LEU A 6 -3.11 -31.79 -28.56
C LEU A 6 -3.35 -33.28 -28.88
N LYS A 7 -4.12 -33.59 -29.94
CA LYS A 7 -4.38 -34.97 -30.40
C LYS A 7 -3.12 -35.67 -30.89
N ASN A 8 -2.18 -34.93 -31.48
CA ASN A 8 -0.93 -35.49 -32.00
C ASN A 8 0.21 -35.50 -30.95
N ASN A 9 -0.04 -35.03 -29.73
CA ASN A 9 0.98 -34.83 -28.69
C ASN A 9 2.16 -33.95 -29.17
N GLU A 10 1.88 -33.01 -30.08
CA GLU A 10 2.81 -32.04 -30.67
C GLU A 10 2.74 -30.70 -29.93
N LEU A 11 2.54 -30.72 -28.60
CA LEU A 11 2.67 -29.51 -27.80
C LEU A 11 4.13 -29.07 -27.85
N SER A 12 4.36 -27.79 -28.13
CA SER A 12 5.69 -27.20 -28.08
C SER A 12 6.24 -27.34 -26.66
N ASN A 13 7.45 -27.89 -26.52
CA ASN A 13 8.21 -27.73 -25.29
C ASN A 13 8.41 -26.23 -25.05
N TYR A 14 7.98 -25.73 -23.89
CA TYR A 14 8.28 -24.36 -23.49
C TYR A 14 9.80 -24.22 -23.36
N ASP A 15 10.36 -23.12 -23.86
CA ASP A 15 11.75 -22.80 -23.56
C ASP A 15 11.93 -22.52 -22.06
N GLU A 16 13.18 -22.53 -21.60
CA GLU A 16 13.50 -22.34 -20.17
C GLU A 16 12.96 -21.02 -19.62
N ALA A 17 12.96 -19.95 -20.43
CA ALA A 17 12.45 -18.64 -20.04
C ALA A 17 10.94 -18.68 -19.79
N THR A 18 10.18 -19.31 -20.70
CA THR A 18 8.73 -19.48 -20.55
C THR A 18 8.39 -20.37 -19.36
N GLN A 19 9.15 -21.44 -19.14
CA GLN A 19 8.97 -22.29 -17.96
C GLN A 19 9.21 -21.51 -16.66
N ALA A 20 10.28 -20.73 -16.59
CA ALA A 20 10.61 -19.91 -15.42
C ALA A 20 9.49 -18.90 -15.11
N GLU A 21 8.92 -18.26 -16.11
CA GLU A 21 7.80 -17.32 -15.92
C GLU A 21 6.53 -18.04 -15.44
N LEU A 22 6.21 -19.21 -16.00
CA LEU A 22 5.07 -20.01 -15.54
C LEU A 22 5.25 -20.45 -14.07
N PHE A 23 6.45 -20.90 -13.70
CA PHE A 23 6.74 -21.24 -12.30
C PHE A 23 6.65 -20.02 -11.40
N HIS A 24 7.12 -18.84 -11.85
CA HIS A 24 6.99 -17.61 -11.09
C HIS A 24 5.52 -17.28 -10.81
N ILE A 25 4.66 -17.34 -11.83
CA ILE A 25 3.21 -17.10 -11.66
C ILE A 25 2.60 -18.10 -10.67
N LEU A 26 2.98 -19.38 -10.73
CA LEU A 26 2.46 -20.38 -9.79
C LEU A 26 2.97 -20.18 -8.36
N ASP A 27 4.22 -19.76 -8.20
CA ASP A 27 4.85 -19.49 -6.89
C ASP A 27 4.20 -18.28 -6.21
N THR A 28 3.87 -17.23 -6.95
CA THR A 28 3.37 -15.96 -6.38
C THR A 28 1.85 -15.86 -6.25
N ASN A 29 1.09 -16.87 -6.70
CA ASN A 29 -0.37 -16.88 -6.66
C ASN A 29 -0.89 -18.10 -5.89
N TYR A 30 -1.06 -17.93 -4.58
CA TYR A 30 -1.41 -19.01 -3.67
C TYR A 30 -2.46 -18.56 -2.62
N ASP A 31 -3.07 -19.54 -1.96
CA ASP A 31 -4.06 -19.30 -0.91
C ASP A 31 -3.47 -19.69 0.45
N VAL A 32 -3.79 -18.92 1.48
CA VAL A 32 -3.36 -19.16 2.87
C VAL A 32 -4.59 -19.22 3.76
N ILE A 33 -4.57 -20.15 4.72
CA ILE A 33 -5.60 -20.26 5.75
C ILE A 33 -4.91 -20.09 7.09
N THR A 34 -5.36 -19.12 7.88
CA THR A 34 -4.90 -18.90 9.26
C THR A 34 -5.80 -19.64 10.26
N ASP A 35 -5.41 -19.72 11.53
CA ASP A 35 -6.25 -20.34 12.56
C ASP A 35 -7.48 -19.47 12.86
N GLY A 36 -8.64 -19.90 12.38
CA GLY A 36 -9.92 -19.22 12.60
C GLY A 36 -10.36 -19.19 14.07
N ASN A 37 -9.80 -20.04 14.94
CA ASN A 37 -10.09 -20.04 16.37
C ASN A 37 -9.21 -19.07 17.17
N ALA A 38 -8.06 -18.68 16.63
CA ALA A 38 -7.18 -17.71 17.27
C ALA A 38 -7.79 -16.29 17.17
N PRO A 39 -7.60 -15.44 18.19
CA PRO A 39 -7.89 -14.01 18.09
C PRO A 39 -7.19 -13.38 16.89
N ILE A 40 -7.82 -12.40 16.24
CA ILE A 40 -7.27 -11.78 15.02
C ILE A 40 -5.87 -11.19 15.22
N CYS A 41 -5.56 -10.66 16.40
CA CYS A 41 -4.26 -10.10 16.76
C CYS A 41 -3.15 -11.16 16.94
N GLU A 42 -3.51 -12.44 17.03
CA GLU A 42 -2.57 -13.56 17.18
C GLU A 42 -2.41 -14.36 15.87
N ARG A 43 -3.17 -14.01 14.83
CA ARG A 43 -3.07 -14.67 13.51
C ARG A 43 -1.85 -14.14 12.77
N VAL A 44 -1.01 -15.07 12.31
CA VAL A 44 0.22 -14.76 11.58
C VAL A 44 0.13 -15.35 10.18
N ILE A 45 0.53 -14.57 9.18
CA ILE A 45 0.72 -15.01 7.81
C ILE A 45 2.22 -15.14 7.59
N PHE A 46 2.66 -16.33 7.19
CA PHE A 46 4.06 -16.59 6.87
C PHE A 46 4.28 -16.53 5.35
N PRO A 47 5.49 -16.15 4.91
CA PRO A 47 5.86 -16.27 3.50
C PRO A 47 5.70 -17.70 2.98
N ASN A 48 5.07 -17.87 1.81
CA ASN A 48 4.88 -19.16 1.15
C ASN A 48 5.44 -19.20 -0.29
N ALA A 49 6.02 -18.10 -0.77
CA ALA A 49 6.61 -18.01 -2.11
C ALA A 49 8.11 -17.65 -2.05
N LEU A 50 8.88 -18.07 -3.06
CA LEU A 50 10.32 -17.76 -3.17
C LEU A 50 10.57 -16.25 -3.23
N GLY A 51 9.65 -15.49 -3.83
CA GLY A 51 9.71 -14.04 -3.96
C GLY A 51 9.63 -13.26 -2.64
N GLU A 52 9.22 -13.90 -1.56
CA GLU A 52 9.00 -13.31 -0.22
C GLU A 52 9.77 -14.08 0.87
N SER A 53 10.76 -14.88 0.49
CA SER A 53 11.54 -15.72 1.40
C SER A 53 12.25 -14.96 2.53
N MET A 54 12.44 -13.65 2.38
CA MET A 54 13.02 -12.76 3.41
C MET A 54 11.98 -11.84 4.06
N GLY A 55 10.73 -11.85 3.62
CA GLY A 55 9.66 -11.09 4.27
C GLY A 55 8.46 -10.75 3.38
N MET A 56 7.31 -10.63 4.04
CA MET A 56 6.13 -9.92 3.56
C MET A 56 6.02 -8.62 4.37
N GLU A 57 6.28 -7.49 3.72
CA GLU A 57 6.51 -6.22 4.42
C GLU A 57 5.39 -5.20 4.14
N ASP A 58 5.11 -4.36 5.15
CA ASP A 58 4.32 -3.13 5.07
C ASP A 58 2.95 -3.26 4.37
N VAL A 59 2.14 -4.25 4.75
CA VAL A 59 0.79 -4.43 4.19
C VAL A 59 -0.11 -3.22 4.47
N ARG A 60 -0.79 -2.73 3.44
CA ARG A 60 -1.74 -1.61 3.48
C ARG A 60 -3.14 -2.09 3.13
N PHE A 61 -3.89 -2.56 4.13
CA PHE A 61 -5.25 -3.03 3.95
C PHE A 61 -6.23 -1.88 3.71
N VAL A 62 -7.21 -2.12 2.85
CA VAL A 62 -8.41 -1.30 2.69
C VAL A 62 -9.65 -2.19 2.64
N ALA A 63 -10.73 -1.76 3.28
CA ALA A 63 -12.06 -2.33 3.06
C ALA A 63 -12.60 -1.79 1.74
N PHE A 64 -12.48 -2.57 0.66
CA PHE A 64 -12.93 -2.19 -0.67
C PHE A 64 -14.38 -2.63 -0.87
N THR A 65 -15.28 -1.69 -1.11
CA THR A 65 -16.71 -2.00 -1.26
C THR A 65 -17.19 -1.73 -2.69
N GLU A 66 -17.73 -2.76 -3.33
CA GLU A 66 -18.34 -2.68 -4.65
C GLU A 66 -19.65 -3.47 -4.67
N ASN A 67 -20.72 -2.88 -5.20
CA ASN A 67 -22.04 -3.52 -5.31
C ASN A 67 -22.57 -4.13 -3.99
N GLY A 68 -22.30 -3.46 -2.86
CA GLY A 68 -22.73 -3.90 -1.53
C GLY A 68 -21.94 -5.08 -0.96
N LYS A 69 -20.86 -5.50 -1.61
CA LYS A 69 -19.92 -6.51 -1.10
C LYS A 69 -18.62 -5.83 -0.71
N THR A 70 -18.14 -6.15 0.49
CA THR A 70 -16.86 -5.65 1.00
C THR A 70 -15.83 -6.79 0.96
N GLN A 71 -14.68 -6.50 0.37
CA GLN A 71 -13.49 -7.34 0.40
C GLN A 71 -12.34 -6.53 0.97
N TYR A 72 -11.54 -7.12 1.84
CA TYR A 72 -10.34 -6.49 2.36
C TYR A 72 -9.18 -6.78 1.41
N ILE A 73 -8.60 -5.72 0.85
CA ILE A 73 -7.53 -5.80 -0.14
C ILE A 73 -6.32 -5.09 0.45
N GLY A 74 -5.22 -5.83 0.58
CA GLY A 74 -3.93 -5.31 1.06
C GLY A 74 -2.91 -5.31 -0.06
N THR A 75 -2.19 -4.21 -0.24
CA THR A 75 -0.95 -4.17 -1.02
C THR A 75 0.22 -4.37 -0.08
N TYR A 76 1.18 -5.24 -0.42
CA TYR A 76 2.36 -5.51 0.40
C TYR A 76 3.61 -5.66 -0.48
N THR A 77 4.78 -5.63 0.16
CA THR A 77 6.08 -5.84 -0.52
C THR A 77 6.56 -7.26 -0.20
N ALA A 78 6.63 -8.13 -1.21
CA ALA A 78 7.35 -9.40 -1.12
C ALA A 78 8.85 -9.15 -1.31
N TYR A 79 9.68 -9.61 -0.38
CA TYR A 79 11.13 -9.43 -0.43
C TYR A 79 11.86 -10.77 -0.30
N ASN A 80 12.83 -11.01 -1.18
CA ASN A 80 13.63 -12.25 -1.18
C ASN A 80 15.12 -12.04 -0.83
N GLY A 81 15.50 -10.86 -0.32
CA GLY A 81 16.89 -10.53 -0.03
C GLY A 81 17.63 -9.80 -1.17
N HIS A 82 17.07 -9.81 -2.39
CA HIS A 82 17.68 -9.21 -3.57
C HIS A 82 16.74 -8.31 -4.36
N LYS A 83 15.46 -8.69 -4.45
CA LYS A 83 14.44 -7.98 -5.20
C LYS A 83 13.20 -7.80 -4.34
N ILE A 84 12.53 -6.68 -4.58
CA ILE A 84 11.18 -6.44 -4.09
C ILE A 84 10.17 -6.75 -5.20
N SER A 85 9.02 -7.28 -4.82
CA SER A 85 7.88 -7.50 -5.71
C SER A 85 6.60 -7.04 -5.01
N PRO A 86 5.93 -6.00 -5.51
CA PRO A 86 4.67 -5.57 -4.92
C PRO A 86 3.54 -6.53 -5.28
N GLN A 87 2.79 -6.96 -4.27
CA GLN A 87 1.75 -7.98 -4.40
C GLN A 87 0.46 -7.56 -3.70
N LEU A 88 -0.63 -8.27 -4.01
CA LEU A 88 -1.91 -8.15 -3.33
C LEU A 88 -2.12 -9.31 -2.38
N ILE A 89 -2.80 -9.03 -1.28
CA ILE A 89 -3.39 -10.03 -0.41
C ILE A 89 -4.86 -9.71 -0.21
N LEU A 90 -5.75 -10.65 -0.52
CA LEU A 90 -7.20 -10.45 -0.48
C LEU A 90 -7.85 -11.36 0.55
N THR A 91 -8.82 -10.87 1.30
CA THR A 91 -9.63 -11.66 2.25
C THR A 91 -11.03 -11.06 2.41
N GLU A 92 -11.98 -11.87 2.84
CA GLU A 92 -13.33 -11.43 3.23
C GLU A 92 -13.57 -11.60 4.75
N ASP A 93 -12.72 -12.38 5.45
CA ASP A 93 -12.97 -12.85 6.81
C ASP A 93 -11.74 -12.87 7.74
N PHE A 94 -10.57 -12.47 7.23
CA PHE A 94 -9.27 -12.56 7.93
C PHE A 94 -8.91 -13.98 8.40
N VAL A 95 -9.46 -15.01 7.75
CA VAL A 95 -9.13 -16.43 7.93
C VAL A 95 -8.57 -16.99 6.62
N HIS A 96 -9.27 -16.72 5.52
CA HIS A 96 -8.90 -17.17 4.17
C HIS A 96 -8.29 -16.00 3.40
N PHE A 97 -7.04 -16.15 3.01
CA PHE A 97 -6.29 -15.15 2.26
C PHE A 97 -5.89 -15.67 0.89
N LYS A 98 -5.80 -14.75 -0.06
CA LYS A 98 -5.32 -14.99 -1.43
C LYS A 98 -4.16 -14.05 -1.70
N ALA A 99 -2.94 -14.57 -1.80
CA ALA A 99 -1.79 -13.79 -2.28
C ALA A 99 -1.81 -13.80 -3.81
N ARG A 100 -1.72 -12.64 -4.45
CA ARG A 100 -1.83 -12.50 -5.90
C ARG A 100 -0.85 -11.46 -6.43
N SER A 101 -0.28 -11.76 -7.59
CA SER A 101 0.60 -10.81 -8.27
C SER A 101 -0.17 -9.70 -8.97
N MET A 102 0.48 -8.54 -9.06
CA MET A 102 0.09 -7.46 -9.95
C MET A 102 1.06 -7.38 -11.12
N TYR A 103 0.59 -6.87 -12.25
CA TYR A 103 1.35 -6.80 -13.50
C TYR A 103 1.32 -5.40 -14.10
N GLY A 104 2.35 -5.08 -14.88
CA GLY A 104 2.46 -3.82 -15.61
C GLY A 104 3.55 -2.89 -15.07
N ALA A 105 3.95 -1.91 -15.87
CA ALA A 105 5.14 -1.09 -15.59
C ALA A 105 4.99 -0.19 -14.34
N ALA A 106 3.76 0.16 -13.96
CA ALA A 106 3.50 0.95 -12.76
C ALA A 106 3.53 0.10 -11.48
N VAL A 107 3.56 -1.24 -11.59
CA VAL A 107 3.86 -2.16 -10.47
C VAL A 107 5.37 -2.16 -10.22
N SER A 108 5.88 -1.00 -9.82
CA SER A 108 7.28 -0.76 -9.48
C SER A 108 7.32 0.00 -8.17
N ASP A 109 8.27 -0.35 -7.30
CA ASP A 109 8.45 0.24 -5.96
C ASP A 109 7.42 -0.21 -4.90
N LYS A 110 7.62 0.22 -3.66
CA LYS A 110 6.85 -0.16 -2.47
C LYS A 110 5.84 0.90 -2.05
N GLY A 111 4.91 0.48 -1.20
CA GLY A 111 4.01 1.37 -0.47
C GLY A 111 2.80 1.88 -1.24
N MET A 112 2.39 1.17 -2.30
CA MET A 112 1.11 1.45 -2.96
C MET A 112 -0.04 1.29 -1.97
N ALA A 113 -1.10 2.10 -2.07
CA ALA A 113 -2.34 1.93 -1.34
C ALA A 113 -3.55 2.18 -2.24
N LEU A 114 -4.46 1.22 -2.23
CA LEU A 114 -5.71 1.25 -2.97
C LEU A 114 -6.73 2.17 -2.29
N PHE A 115 -7.48 2.93 -3.09
CA PHE A 115 -8.64 3.67 -2.59
C PHE A 115 -9.77 2.70 -2.22
N PRO A 116 -10.65 3.04 -1.25
CA PRO A 116 -11.68 2.11 -0.75
C PRO A 116 -12.83 1.84 -1.72
N GLU A 117 -12.88 2.53 -2.85
CA GLU A 117 -13.88 2.37 -3.89
C GLU A 117 -13.32 2.78 -5.26
N LYS A 118 -14.04 2.43 -6.33
CA LYS A 118 -13.74 2.95 -7.67
C LYS A 118 -14.12 4.42 -7.77
N ILE A 119 -13.29 5.19 -8.47
CA ILE A 119 -13.56 6.59 -8.82
C ILE A 119 -13.71 6.66 -10.33
N ASP A 120 -14.84 7.18 -10.80
CA ASP A 120 -15.24 7.17 -12.21
C ASP A 120 -15.12 5.77 -12.88
N GLY A 121 -15.51 4.74 -12.13
CA GLY A 121 -15.49 3.35 -12.60
C GLY A 121 -14.12 2.68 -12.66
N LYS A 122 -13.05 3.33 -12.19
CA LYS A 122 -11.68 2.81 -12.18
C LYS A 122 -11.19 2.52 -10.77
N TYR A 123 -10.38 1.49 -10.61
CA TYR A 123 -9.52 1.33 -9.44
C TYR A 123 -8.49 2.47 -9.42
N VAL A 124 -8.21 2.99 -8.24
CA VAL A 124 -7.24 4.06 -8.03
C VAL A 124 -6.29 3.67 -6.92
N MET A 125 -4.99 3.92 -7.11
CA MET A 125 -3.97 3.73 -6.08
C MET A 125 -3.14 5.01 -5.94
N VAL A 126 -2.81 5.38 -4.70
CA VAL A 126 -1.66 6.26 -4.42
C VAL A 126 -0.43 5.39 -4.20
N GLY A 127 0.74 5.88 -4.57
CA GLY A 127 1.98 5.16 -4.40
C GLY A 127 3.17 6.08 -4.51
N ARG A 128 4.33 5.48 -4.77
CA ARG A 128 5.60 6.19 -4.86
C ARG A 128 6.49 5.65 -5.98
N GLN A 129 5.89 5.42 -7.14
CA GLN A 129 6.62 4.94 -8.31
C GLN A 129 7.79 5.89 -8.62
N GLY A 130 8.98 5.32 -8.75
CA GLY A 130 10.23 6.07 -8.94
C GLY A 130 10.90 6.55 -7.65
N GLY A 131 10.44 6.13 -6.48
CA GLY A 131 11.22 6.20 -5.23
C GLY A 131 11.14 7.50 -4.45
N GLU A 132 10.63 8.60 -5.00
CA GLU A 132 10.74 9.93 -4.34
C GLU A 132 9.42 10.67 -4.19
N ASN A 133 8.53 10.55 -5.16
CA ASN A 133 7.34 11.39 -5.30
C ASN A 133 6.08 10.67 -4.87
N ILE A 134 5.04 11.40 -4.46
CA ILE A 134 3.70 10.81 -4.36
C ILE A 134 3.13 10.73 -5.78
N THR A 135 2.66 9.54 -6.13
CA THR A 135 2.12 9.21 -7.43
C THR A 135 0.70 8.67 -7.29
N ILE A 136 -0.06 8.75 -8.38
CA ILE A 136 -1.39 8.18 -8.50
C ILE A 136 -1.49 7.33 -9.76
N MET A 137 -2.22 6.23 -9.66
CA MET A 137 -2.43 5.26 -10.74
C MET A 137 -3.92 4.98 -10.89
N TYR A 138 -4.33 4.67 -12.11
CA TYR A 138 -5.72 4.31 -12.46
C TYR A 138 -5.72 3.02 -13.26
N SER A 139 -6.67 2.12 -12.99
CA SER A 139 -6.86 0.91 -13.78
C SER A 139 -8.30 0.46 -13.86
N ASP A 140 -8.64 -0.22 -14.95
CA ASP A 140 -9.91 -0.96 -15.11
C ASP A 140 -9.85 -2.36 -14.47
N ASP A 141 -8.64 -2.84 -14.15
CA ASP A 141 -8.37 -4.17 -13.58
C ASP A 141 -7.45 -4.05 -12.36
N LEU A 142 -7.89 -4.61 -11.23
CA LEU A 142 -7.16 -4.59 -9.97
C LEU A 142 -5.75 -5.20 -10.08
N PHE A 143 -5.53 -6.14 -11.00
CA PHE A 143 -4.27 -6.86 -11.15
C PHE A 143 -3.33 -6.26 -12.20
N ILE A 144 -3.76 -5.25 -12.97
CA ILE A 144 -2.98 -4.70 -14.09
C ILE A 144 -2.82 -3.19 -13.94
N TRP A 145 -1.59 -2.70 -13.74
CA TRP A 145 -1.28 -1.27 -13.56
C TRP A 145 -0.17 -0.83 -14.53
N LYS A 146 -0.54 -0.05 -15.53
CA LYS A 146 0.37 0.29 -16.66
C LYS A 146 1.16 1.56 -16.42
N ASP A 147 0.48 2.62 -16.01
CA ASP A 147 1.03 3.97 -15.95
C ASP A 147 0.72 4.64 -14.60
N PHE A 148 1.53 5.63 -14.25
CA PHE A 148 1.34 6.46 -13.05
C PHE A 148 1.56 7.94 -13.38
N LYS A 149 1.01 8.81 -12.54
CA LYS A 149 1.18 10.26 -12.60
C LYS A 149 1.75 10.76 -11.27
N VAL A 150 2.78 11.61 -11.32
CA VAL A 150 3.26 12.34 -10.14
C VAL A 150 2.24 13.41 -9.74
N ILE A 151 1.85 13.42 -8.46
CA ILE A 151 0.91 14.41 -7.89
C ILE A 151 1.56 15.32 -6.84
N MET A 152 2.65 14.87 -6.20
CA MET A 152 3.42 15.67 -5.25
C MET A 152 4.91 15.36 -5.36
N THR A 153 5.74 16.39 -5.38
CA THR A 153 7.19 16.27 -5.30
C THR A 153 7.70 16.82 -3.97
N PRO A 154 8.83 16.30 -3.43
CA PRO A 154 9.53 16.89 -2.29
C PRO A 154 9.78 18.40 -2.48
N LYS A 155 9.38 19.21 -1.50
CA LYS A 155 9.61 20.68 -1.49
C LYS A 155 9.86 21.22 -0.09
N ASP A 156 9.20 20.64 0.90
CA ASP A 156 9.30 21.08 2.29
C ASP A 156 10.60 20.58 2.93
N THR A 157 11.21 21.37 3.82
CA THR A 157 12.51 21.03 4.44
C THR A 157 12.49 19.72 5.22
N TRP A 158 11.35 19.39 5.84
CA TRP A 158 11.14 18.16 6.59
C TRP A 158 10.84 16.94 5.70
N GLY A 159 10.67 17.14 4.39
CA GLY A 159 10.31 16.10 3.43
C GLY A 159 11.08 16.20 2.11
N PHE A 160 12.28 16.79 2.13
CA PHE A 160 13.04 17.15 0.92
C PHE A 160 13.65 15.93 0.20
N VAL A 161 13.82 14.79 0.88
CA VAL A 161 14.48 13.61 0.29
C VAL A 161 13.48 12.71 -0.43
N GLN A 162 12.37 12.40 0.23
CA GLN A 162 11.41 11.40 -0.25
C GLN A 162 10.06 11.63 0.40
N LEU A 163 8.99 11.40 -0.36
CA LEU A 163 7.61 11.32 0.13
C LEU A 163 7.08 9.89 -0.05
N GLY A 164 5.95 9.60 0.59
CA GLY A 164 5.13 8.43 0.29
C GLY A 164 3.82 8.47 1.07
N ASN A 165 2.90 7.57 0.76
CA ASN A 165 1.67 7.39 1.52
C ASN A 165 1.86 6.33 2.62
N CYS A 166 1.17 6.55 3.74
CA CYS A 166 1.11 5.57 4.81
C CYS A 166 0.15 4.43 4.48
N GLY A 167 -1.06 4.72 4.00
CA GLY A 167 -2.03 3.70 3.66
C GLY A 167 -3.15 4.21 2.75
N SER A 168 -4.28 3.50 2.77
CA SER A 168 -5.45 3.85 1.95
C SER A 168 -5.94 5.27 2.27
N PRO A 169 -6.30 6.06 1.26
CA PRO A 169 -7.04 7.31 1.46
C PRO A 169 -8.35 7.09 2.21
N ILE A 170 -8.70 8.05 3.06
CA ILE A 170 -9.95 8.08 3.83
C ILE A 170 -10.89 9.09 3.16
N LYS A 171 -12.10 8.64 2.82
CA LYS A 171 -13.13 9.51 2.25
C LYS A 171 -13.67 10.46 3.32
N THR A 172 -13.69 11.75 3.04
CA THR A 172 -14.37 12.77 3.86
C THR A 172 -15.37 13.55 3.00
N ASN A 173 -16.14 14.45 3.62
CA ASN A 173 -17.04 15.34 2.88
C ASN A 173 -16.28 16.40 2.06
N GLU A 174 -15.01 16.67 2.40
CA GLU A 174 -14.18 17.70 1.74
C GLU A 174 -13.23 17.12 0.70
N GLY A 175 -12.88 15.83 0.78
CA GLY A 175 -11.82 15.25 -0.03
C GLY A 175 -11.44 13.83 0.37
N TRP A 176 -10.43 13.30 -0.31
CA TRP A 176 -9.73 12.09 0.10
C TRP A 176 -8.55 12.47 0.99
N LEU A 177 -8.66 12.22 2.29
CA LEU A 177 -7.57 12.45 3.24
C LEU A 177 -6.54 11.34 3.08
N VAL A 178 -5.32 11.71 2.72
CA VAL A 178 -4.18 10.78 2.58
C VAL A 178 -3.16 11.11 3.65
N ILE A 179 -2.93 10.17 4.55
CA ILE A 179 -1.82 10.24 5.49
C ILE A 179 -0.53 9.87 4.75
N THR A 180 0.47 10.72 4.88
CA THR A 180 1.74 10.60 4.16
C THR A 180 2.89 10.46 5.14
N HIS A 181 3.99 9.90 4.69
CA HIS A 181 5.28 10.04 5.36
C HIS A 181 6.22 10.84 4.47
N ALA A 182 7.18 11.50 5.11
CA ALA A 182 8.20 12.28 4.43
C ALA A 182 9.55 12.08 5.10
N VAL A 183 10.61 12.15 4.30
CA VAL A 183 11.99 11.96 4.73
C VAL A 183 12.73 13.28 4.58
N GLY A 184 13.21 13.78 5.71
CA GLY A 184 14.01 15.00 5.80
C GLY A 184 15.51 14.72 5.94
N PRO A 185 16.29 15.77 6.25
CA PRO A 185 17.71 15.66 6.59
C PRO A 185 17.96 14.61 7.68
N LEU A 186 19.14 13.99 7.62
CA LEU A 186 19.55 12.93 8.56
C LEU A 186 18.58 11.72 8.59
N ARG A 187 17.85 11.47 7.49
CA ARG A 187 16.83 10.42 7.37
C ARG A 187 15.76 10.49 8.45
N LYS A 188 15.39 11.69 8.90
CA LYS A 188 14.25 11.86 9.81
C LYS A 188 12.94 11.57 9.06
N TYR A 189 12.22 10.54 9.48
CA TYR A 189 10.88 10.24 8.97
C TYR A 189 9.84 10.93 9.84
N VAL A 190 8.89 11.58 9.18
CA VAL A 190 7.77 12.26 9.82
C VAL A 190 6.48 11.91 9.08
N ILE A 191 5.35 12.01 9.77
CA ILE A 191 4.02 11.81 9.16
C ILE A 191 3.42 13.18 8.84
N GLY A 192 2.79 13.30 7.68
CA GLY A 192 2.01 14.45 7.25
C GLY A 192 0.65 14.03 6.69
N ALA A 193 -0.05 14.98 6.07
CA ALA A 193 -1.32 14.71 5.42
C ALA A 193 -1.53 15.63 4.21
N ILE A 194 -2.19 15.09 3.19
CA ILE A 194 -2.71 15.83 2.03
C ILE A 194 -4.19 15.49 1.83
N LEU A 195 -4.92 16.42 1.24
CA LEU A 195 -6.33 16.23 0.88
C LEU A 195 -6.42 16.27 -0.64
N LEU A 196 -6.95 15.21 -1.24
CA LEU A 196 -7.18 15.13 -2.69
C LEU A 196 -8.64 15.44 -3.01
N ASP A 197 -8.91 15.99 -4.18
CA ASP A 197 -10.27 16.26 -4.65
C ASP A 197 -11.08 14.96 -4.80
N LEU A 198 -12.36 14.98 -4.37
CA LEU A 198 -13.24 13.80 -4.41
C LEU A 198 -13.48 13.26 -5.83
N SER A 199 -13.62 14.17 -6.80
CA SER A 199 -13.91 13.84 -8.21
C SER A 199 -12.65 13.57 -9.00
N ASN A 200 -11.56 14.29 -8.68
CA ASN A 200 -10.29 14.15 -9.37
C ASN A 200 -9.15 14.01 -8.35
N PRO A 201 -8.90 12.79 -7.85
CA PRO A 201 -7.89 12.56 -6.82
C PRO A 201 -6.46 12.83 -7.29
N SER A 202 -6.23 13.16 -8.58
CA SER A 202 -4.91 13.66 -9.03
C SER A 202 -4.64 15.12 -8.64
N LYS A 203 -5.62 15.81 -8.05
CA LYS A 203 -5.49 17.19 -7.56
C LYS A 203 -5.40 17.21 -6.05
N ILE A 204 -4.32 17.77 -5.53
CA ILE A 204 -4.19 18.13 -4.12
C ILE A 204 -4.93 19.46 -3.92
N ILE A 205 -5.87 19.48 -2.98
CA ILE A 205 -6.70 20.65 -2.65
C ILE A 205 -6.32 21.28 -1.32
N LYS A 206 -5.72 20.51 -0.41
CA LYS A 206 -5.10 21.02 0.81
C LYS A 206 -3.89 20.17 1.21
N LYS A 207 -2.95 20.73 1.96
CA LYS A 207 -1.87 19.98 2.62
C LYS A 207 -1.55 20.56 4.01
N LEU A 208 -0.99 19.73 4.89
CA LEU A 208 -0.35 20.25 6.10
C LEU A 208 0.98 20.94 5.75
N ASN A 209 1.21 22.11 6.34
CA ASN A 209 2.47 22.86 6.19
C ASN A 209 3.56 22.47 7.21
N LYS A 210 3.17 21.71 8.24
CA LYS A 210 4.07 21.14 9.25
C LYS A 210 3.79 19.63 9.37
N PRO A 211 4.75 18.84 9.88
CA PRO A 211 4.48 17.45 10.18
C PRO A 211 3.30 17.29 11.15
N LEU A 212 2.43 16.32 10.86
CA LEU A 212 1.39 15.86 11.78
C LEU A 212 2.03 15.17 12.99
N LEU A 213 3.03 14.33 12.73
CA LEU A 213 3.77 13.61 13.78
C LEU A 213 5.27 13.60 13.44
N SER A 214 6.09 13.82 14.45
CA SER A 214 7.55 13.71 14.38
C SER A 214 8.05 12.93 15.59
N PRO A 215 9.11 12.13 15.45
CA PRO A 215 9.66 11.38 16.57
C PRO A 215 10.11 12.33 17.69
N ASN A 216 9.66 12.04 18.91
CA ASN A 216 10.11 12.73 20.12
C ASN A 216 11.43 12.14 20.67
N GLU A 217 11.87 12.56 21.86
CA GLU A 217 13.13 12.11 22.46
C GLU A 217 13.16 10.62 22.82
N GLU A 218 12.02 10.01 23.15
CA GLU A 218 11.89 8.59 23.47
C GLU A 218 11.71 7.75 22.20
N GLU A 219 10.96 8.27 21.22
CA GLU A 219 10.61 7.56 19.99
C GLU A 219 11.77 7.47 18.98
N ARG A 220 12.80 8.33 19.11
CA ARG A 220 13.93 8.40 18.16
C ARG A 220 14.98 7.30 18.34
N GLU A 221 14.91 6.52 19.42
CA GLU A 221 15.87 5.46 19.73
C GLU A 221 15.34 4.09 19.23
N GLY A 222 16.14 3.34 18.47
CA GLY A 222 15.76 2.01 17.98
C GLY A 222 16.61 1.50 16.82
N TYR A 223 16.10 0.50 16.09
CA TYR A 223 16.82 -0.15 14.99
C TYR A 223 17.08 0.82 13.82
N VAL A 224 16.09 1.66 13.50
CA VAL A 224 16.25 2.79 12.59
C VAL A 224 15.87 4.08 13.33
N PRO A 225 16.84 4.87 13.82
CA PRO A 225 16.55 6.03 14.65
C PRO A 225 15.87 7.17 13.87
N ASN A 226 15.18 8.04 14.60
CA ASN A 226 14.44 9.20 14.06
C ASN A 226 13.31 8.84 13.07
N VAL A 227 12.62 7.71 13.30
CA VAL A 227 11.54 7.24 12.44
C VAL A 227 10.22 7.15 13.18
N VAL A 228 9.20 7.81 12.63
CA VAL A 228 7.80 7.42 12.79
C VAL A 228 7.25 7.03 11.42
N TYR A 229 6.54 5.91 11.34
CA TYR A 229 6.02 5.37 10.08
C TYR A 229 4.69 4.66 10.30
N SER A 230 3.80 4.71 9.31
CA SER A 230 2.50 4.04 9.39
C SER A 230 2.20 3.34 8.06
N CYS A 231 1.48 2.22 8.15
CA CYS A 231 0.98 1.45 7.01
C CYS A 231 -0.54 1.61 6.83
N GLY A 232 -1.19 2.48 7.60
CA GLY A 232 -2.63 2.65 7.53
C GLY A 232 -3.19 3.45 8.68
N SER A 233 -4.37 4.02 8.44
CA SER A 233 -5.17 4.70 9.43
C SER A 233 -6.64 4.38 9.18
N MET A 234 -7.48 4.59 10.18
CA MET A 234 -8.92 4.37 10.05
C MET A 234 -9.70 5.58 10.57
N SER A 235 -10.83 5.85 9.94
CA SER A 235 -11.83 6.75 10.50
C SER A 235 -12.74 5.96 11.44
N HIS A 236 -12.97 6.50 12.63
CA HIS A 236 -13.90 5.95 13.61
C HIS A 236 -14.55 7.09 14.39
N GLU A 237 -15.88 7.19 14.33
CA GLU A 237 -16.67 8.19 15.07
C GLU A 237 -16.13 9.63 14.93
N GLY A 238 -15.77 10.04 13.71
CA GLY A 238 -15.24 11.38 13.42
C GLY A 238 -13.76 11.59 13.76
N ASN A 239 -13.10 10.58 14.34
CA ASN A 239 -11.69 10.60 14.65
C ASN A 239 -10.88 9.79 13.64
N LEU A 240 -9.65 10.24 13.38
CA LEU A 240 -8.60 9.47 12.76
C LEU A 240 -7.89 8.67 13.85
N ILE A 241 -7.91 7.35 13.74
CA ILE A 241 -7.05 6.45 14.51
C ILE A 241 -5.85 6.13 13.64
N LEU A 242 -4.66 6.51 14.11
CA LEU A 242 -3.40 6.36 13.40
C LEU A 242 -2.46 5.44 14.18
N PRO A 243 -2.44 4.13 13.89
CA PRO A 243 -1.34 3.26 14.30
C PRO A 243 -0.04 3.71 13.63
N TYR A 244 1.04 3.80 14.41
CA TYR A 244 2.36 4.10 13.88
C TYR A 244 3.45 3.32 14.61
N ALA A 245 4.47 2.94 13.86
CA ALA A 245 5.70 2.35 14.34
C ALA A 245 6.72 3.44 14.69
N MET A 246 7.51 3.17 15.71
CA MET A 246 8.58 4.04 16.21
C MET A 246 9.91 3.28 16.09
N SER A 247 10.85 3.87 15.36
CA SER A 247 12.22 3.37 15.17
C SER A 247 12.35 1.87 14.83
N ASP A 248 11.40 1.34 14.04
CA ASP A 248 11.28 -0.06 13.61
C ASP A 248 11.34 -1.09 14.77
N SER A 249 10.89 -0.70 15.97
CA SER A 249 11.03 -1.53 17.19
C SER A 249 9.72 -1.75 17.94
N ALA A 250 8.83 -0.76 17.91
CA ALA A 250 7.55 -0.78 18.62
C ALA A 250 6.46 -0.09 17.81
N SER A 251 5.20 -0.31 18.19
CA SER A 251 4.04 0.38 17.60
C SER A 251 3.15 0.93 18.71
N THR A 252 2.50 2.05 18.42
CA THR A 252 1.47 2.68 19.26
C THR A 252 0.40 3.31 18.36
N PHE A 253 -0.53 4.07 18.92
CA PHE A 253 -1.55 4.79 18.17
C PHE A 253 -1.68 6.23 18.62
N ALA A 254 -1.96 7.12 17.67
CA ALA A 254 -2.44 8.48 17.91
C ALA A 254 -3.91 8.59 17.51
N THR A 255 -4.62 9.53 18.13
CA THR A 255 -5.99 9.88 17.74
C THR A 255 -6.11 11.37 17.54
N ILE A 256 -6.84 11.79 16.51
CA ILE A 256 -7.08 13.21 16.19
C ILE A 256 -8.46 13.36 15.56
N SER A 257 -9.16 14.45 15.87
CA SER A 257 -10.41 14.79 15.18
C SER A 257 -10.14 15.03 13.70
N ILE A 258 -10.91 14.39 12.81
CA ILE A 258 -10.76 14.61 11.36
C ILE A 258 -11.13 16.04 11.01
N GLU A 259 -12.13 16.62 11.67
CA GLU A 259 -12.54 18.01 11.45
C GLU A 259 -11.41 18.99 11.82
N GLU A 260 -10.79 18.82 13.00
CA GLU A 260 -9.66 19.65 13.42
C GLU A 260 -8.47 19.51 12.48
N LEU A 261 -8.17 18.29 12.04
CA LEU A 261 -7.12 18.02 11.07
C LEU A 261 -7.38 18.75 9.74
N LEU A 262 -8.60 18.67 9.20
CA LEU A 262 -8.96 19.34 7.94
C LEU A 262 -8.93 20.88 8.04
N ASN A 263 -9.22 21.42 9.23
CA ASN A 263 -9.16 22.85 9.51
C ASN A 263 -7.72 23.40 9.60
N GLU A 264 -6.74 22.57 10.00
CA GLU A 264 -5.32 22.95 10.06
C GLU A 264 -4.61 22.85 8.69
N MET A 265 -5.27 22.32 7.66
CA MET A 265 -4.70 22.16 6.33
C MET A 265 -4.92 23.40 5.46
N ASP A 266 -3.86 23.81 4.75
CA ASP A 266 -3.86 24.97 3.85
C ASP A 266 -4.01 24.57 2.38
N VAL A 267 -4.59 25.46 1.57
CA VAL A 267 -4.78 25.29 0.11
C VAL A 267 -3.47 25.39 -0.66
#